data_AF-A0A6I7PG11-F1
#
_entry.id   AF-A0A6I7PG11-F1
#
_cell.length_a   1.000
_cell.length_b   1.000
_cell.length_c   1.000
_cell.angle_alpha   90.00
_cell.angle_beta   90.00
_cell.angle_gamma   90.00
#
_symmetry.space_group_name_H-M   'P 1'
#
loop_
_entity.id
_entity.type
_entity.pdbx_description
1 polymer ?
#
loop_
_entity_poly.entity_id
_entity_poly.type
_entity_poly.pdbx_seq_one_letter_code
_entity_poly.pdbx_strand_id
1 'polypeptide(L)'
;MNNAVQNLDRARSLSMMFAADQLEFSRPNGWELLADHVEKHRYWIGRELDVRVTWNDAVFSWYENVVVPLKRAVGSWEFRSAFPRQAAGNLYLAVSDHWHYLKEHNPAVSAEDAARSFAVHYGCGIGRWFSRFLL
;
A
#
# COMPACT_ATOMS: atom_id res chain seq x y z
N MET A 1 1.06 27.46 -7.35
CA MET A 1 1.94 26.29 -7.58
C MET A 1 1.23 25.34 -8.52
N ASN A 2 1.89 24.81 -9.54
CA ASN A 2 1.30 23.79 -10.41
C ASN A 2 1.28 22.43 -9.69
N ASN A 3 0.38 21.54 -10.09
CA ASN A 3 0.18 20.23 -9.44
C ASN A 3 1.46 19.37 -9.42
N ALA A 4 2.33 19.53 -10.43
CA ALA A 4 3.59 18.79 -10.54
C ALA A 4 4.59 19.16 -9.44
N VAL A 5 4.81 20.45 -9.16
CA VAL A 5 5.71 20.89 -8.09
C VAL A 5 5.18 20.44 -6.72
N GLN A 6 3.87 20.54 -6.49
CA GLN A 6 3.26 20.06 -5.26
C GLN A 6 3.43 18.55 -5.06
N ASN A 7 3.32 17.75 -6.13
CA ASN A 7 3.51 16.30 -6.02
C ASN A 7 4.98 15.95 -5.71
N LEU A 8 5.94 16.61 -6.37
CA LEU A 8 7.36 16.44 -6.09
C LEU A 8 7.72 16.78 -4.63
N ASP A 9 7.17 17.87 -4.09
CA ASP A 9 7.39 18.26 -2.69
C ASP A 9 6.81 17.23 -1.72
N ARG A 10 5.62 16.69 -2.02
CA ARG A 10 4.99 15.62 -1.23
C ARG A 10 5.78 14.32 -1.27
N ALA A 11 6.23 13.91 -2.46
CA ALA A 11 7.06 12.71 -2.64
C ALA A 11 8.36 12.79 -1.82
N ARG A 12 9.02 13.96 -1.82
CA ARG A 12 10.21 14.20 -0.99
C ARG A 12 9.90 14.16 0.50
N SER A 13 8.77 14.72 0.93
CA SER A 13 8.36 14.68 2.34
C SER A 13 8.12 13.24 2.81
N LEU A 14 7.40 12.45 2.01
CA LEU A 14 7.13 11.04 2.30
C LEU A 14 8.40 10.20 2.39
N SER A 15 9.37 10.43 1.51
CA SER A 15 10.63 9.68 1.54
C SER A 15 11.45 9.93 2.81
N MET A 16 11.36 11.15 3.36
CA MET A 16 11.98 11.48 4.64
C MET A 16 11.21 10.87 5.81
N MET A 17 9.86 10.90 5.78
CA MET A 17 9.02 10.35 6.85
C MET A 17 9.14 8.82 6.97
N PHE A 18 9.15 8.10 5.85
CA PHE A 18 9.20 6.64 5.81
C PHE A 18 10.61 6.07 5.68
N ALA A 19 11.65 6.88 5.89
CA ALA A 19 13.04 6.45 5.79
C ALA A 19 13.35 5.26 6.73
N ALA A 20 12.76 5.24 7.93
CA ALA A 20 12.94 4.16 8.90
C ALA A 20 12.20 2.86 8.54
N ASP A 21 11.17 2.92 7.69
CA ASP A 21 10.34 1.77 7.32
C ASP A 21 10.93 0.95 6.16
N GLN A 22 12.10 1.34 5.63
CA GLN A 22 12.78 0.67 4.52
C GLN A 22 11.84 0.45 3.30
N LEU A 23 10.95 1.43 3.08
CA LEU A 23 10.05 1.45 1.94
C LEU A 23 10.85 1.73 0.66
N GLU A 24 11.21 0.65 -0.02
CA GLU A 24 11.94 0.72 -1.29
C GLU A 24 11.02 0.63 -2.50
N PHE A 25 11.31 1.41 -3.53
CA PHE A 25 10.62 1.37 -4.81
C PHE A 25 11.60 1.08 -5.93
N SER A 26 11.26 0.14 -6.80
CA SER A 26 12.08 -0.16 -8.00
C SER A 26 11.87 0.86 -9.12
N ARG A 27 10.77 1.62 -9.06
CA ARG A 27 10.40 2.61 -10.08
C ARG A 27 10.93 3.99 -9.68
N PRO A 28 11.49 4.78 -10.61
CA PRO A 28 12.00 6.12 -10.33
C PRO A 28 10.96 7.05 -9.67
N ASN A 29 9.69 6.88 -10.00
CA ASN A 29 8.57 7.68 -9.49
C ASN A 29 7.79 7.00 -8.34
N GLY A 30 8.39 6.02 -7.64
CA GLY A 30 7.68 5.28 -6.58
C GLY A 30 7.12 6.15 -5.46
N TRP A 31 7.86 7.19 -5.06
CA TRP A 31 7.42 8.14 -4.04
C TRP A 31 6.28 9.07 -4.51
N GLU A 32 6.23 9.40 -5.80
CA GLU A 32 5.11 10.13 -6.40
C GLU A 32 3.86 9.25 -6.43
N LEU A 33 4.01 7.96 -6.79
CA LEU A 33 2.90 6.99 -6.73
C LEU A 33 2.37 6.82 -5.31
N LEU A 34 3.24 6.79 -4.31
CA LEU A 34 2.82 6.79 -2.91
C LEU A 34 2.05 8.06 -2.55
N ALA A 35 2.52 9.23 -3.00
CA ALA A 35 1.82 10.49 -2.76
C ALA A 35 0.40 10.47 -3.37
N ASP A 36 0.25 9.91 -4.57
CA ASP A 36 -1.06 9.72 -5.20
C ASP A 36 -1.96 8.77 -4.41
N HIS A 37 -1.42 7.71 -3.80
CA HIS A 37 -2.18 6.82 -2.90
C HIS A 37 -2.67 7.54 -1.65
N VAL A 38 -1.82 8.32 -1.01
CA VAL A 38 -2.20 9.13 0.15
C VAL A 38 -3.28 10.15 -0.24
N GLU A 39 -3.19 10.76 -1.42
CA GLU A 39 -4.21 11.70 -1.91
C GLU A 39 -5.56 11.00 -2.17
N LYS A 40 -5.55 9.81 -2.78
CA LYS A 40 -6.76 8.99 -2.95
C LYS A 40 -7.39 8.64 -1.59
N HIS A 41 -6.57 8.20 -0.63
CA HIS A 41 -7.00 7.90 0.73
C HIS A 41 -7.63 9.12 1.42
N ARG A 42 -6.97 10.29 1.31
CA ARG A 42 -7.47 11.58 1.80
C ARG A 42 -8.84 11.92 1.24
N TYR A 43 -9.03 11.75 -0.06
CA TYR A 43 -10.29 12.01 -0.75
C TYR A 43 -11.41 11.11 -0.21
N TRP A 44 -11.16 9.80 -0.09
CA TRP A 44 -12.17 8.85 0.39
C TRP A 44 -12.59 9.12 1.85
N ILE A 45 -11.63 9.31 2.75
CA ILE A 45 -11.94 9.65 4.16
C ILE A 45 -12.72 10.95 4.23
N GLY A 46 -12.27 11.99 3.52
CA GLY A 46 -12.94 13.28 3.54
C GLY A 46 -14.37 13.20 3.03
N ARG A 47 -14.61 12.34 2.02
CA ARG A 47 -15.95 12.07 1.50
C ARG A 47 -16.83 11.29 2.50
N GLU A 48 -16.29 10.28 3.16
CA GLU A 48 -17.02 9.43 4.11
C GLU A 48 -17.41 10.18 5.38
N LEU A 49 -16.49 11.00 5.91
CA LEU A 49 -16.68 11.75 7.15
C LEU A 49 -17.29 13.15 6.93
N ASP A 50 -17.49 13.57 5.69
CA ASP A 50 -17.93 14.92 5.29
C ASP A 50 -17.07 16.03 5.93
N VAL A 51 -15.74 15.82 5.97
CA VAL A 51 -14.78 16.78 6.52
C VAL A 51 -13.60 17.01 5.58
N ARG A 52 -13.00 18.18 5.69
CA ARG A 52 -11.73 18.46 5.02
C ARG A 52 -10.58 17.82 5.77
N VAL A 53 -9.99 16.77 5.21
CA VAL A 53 -8.78 16.12 5.73
C VAL A 53 -7.53 16.83 5.21
N THR A 54 -6.59 17.17 6.10
CA THR A 54 -5.31 17.78 5.70
C THR A 54 -4.38 16.73 5.08
N TRP A 55 -3.32 17.18 4.40
CA TRP A 55 -2.32 16.25 3.88
C TRP A 55 -1.64 15.44 4.99
N ASN A 56 -1.22 16.10 6.08
CA ASN A 56 -0.54 15.43 7.18
C ASN A 56 -1.43 14.40 7.88
N ASP A 57 -2.71 14.74 8.10
CA ASP A 57 -3.68 13.79 8.67
C ASP A 57 -3.88 12.58 7.76
N ALA A 58 -3.90 12.81 6.43
CA ALA A 58 -3.99 11.72 5.47
C ALA A 58 -2.76 10.82 5.47
N VAL A 59 -1.54 11.38 5.56
CA VAL A 59 -0.30 10.59 5.68
C VAL A 59 -0.35 9.73 6.94
N PHE A 60 -0.70 10.33 8.08
CA PHE A 60 -0.79 9.62 9.36
C PHE A 60 -1.84 8.51 9.30
N SER A 61 -3.04 8.84 8.82
CA SER A 61 -4.12 7.86 8.65
C SER A 61 -3.71 6.74 7.70
N TRP A 62 -3.04 7.05 6.58
CA TRP A 62 -2.58 6.05 5.63
C TRP A 62 -1.53 5.13 6.26
N TYR A 63 -0.59 5.65 7.04
CA TYR A 63 0.37 4.82 7.76
C TYR A 63 -0.31 3.84 8.72
N GLU A 64 -1.18 4.36 9.60
CA GLU A 64 -1.85 3.58 10.63
C GLU A 64 -2.82 2.54 10.05
N ASN A 65 -3.56 2.89 9.00
CA ASN A 65 -4.64 2.05 8.47
C ASN A 65 -4.23 1.20 7.25
N VAL A 66 -3.08 1.49 6.64
CA VAL A 66 -2.60 0.77 5.44
C VAL A 66 -1.24 0.14 5.68
N VAL A 67 -0.21 0.94 6.02
CA VAL A 67 1.16 0.41 6.18
C VAL A 67 1.25 -0.55 7.34
N VAL A 68 0.81 -0.14 8.53
CA VAL A 68 0.93 -0.95 9.74
C VAL A 68 0.24 -2.32 9.59
N PRO A 69 -1.01 -2.43 9.11
CA PRO A 69 -1.66 -3.72 8.87
C PRO A 69 -0.95 -4.55 7.80
N LEU A 70 -0.47 -3.93 6.72
CA LEU A 70 0.21 -4.67 5.65
C LEU A 70 1.63 -5.10 6.01
N LYS A 71 2.27 -4.45 6.99
CA LYS A 71 3.70 -4.65 7.27
C LYS A 71 4.05 -6.09 7.58
N ARG A 72 3.22 -6.75 8.39
CA ARG A 72 3.38 -8.16 8.71
C ARG A 72 3.07 -9.05 7.51
N ALA A 73 1.94 -8.82 6.84
CA ALA A 73 1.47 -9.65 5.73
C ALA A 73 2.44 -9.63 4.54
N VAL A 74 2.82 -8.44 4.09
CA VAL A 74 3.73 -8.21 2.95
C VAL A 74 5.18 -8.54 3.32
N GLY A 75 5.56 -8.38 4.59
CA GLY A 75 6.89 -8.74 5.10
C GLY A 75 7.11 -10.24 5.32
N SER A 76 6.04 -11.05 5.33
CA SER A 76 6.13 -12.50 5.56
C SER A 76 6.98 -13.21 4.51
N TRP A 77 7.71 -14.25 4.92
CA TRP A 77 8.57 -15.02 4.01
C TRP A 77 7.76 -15.65 2.87
N GLU A 78 6.56 -16.15 3.18
CA GLU A 78 5.66 -16.80 2.24
C GLU A 78 5.22 -15.83 1.14
N PHE A 79 4.78 -14.62 1.52
CA PHE A 79 4.39 -13.59 0.57
C PHE A 79 5.60 -13.10 -0.24
N ARG A 80 6.73 -12.79 0.42
CA ARG A 80 7.95 -12.33 -0.26
C ARG A 80 8.50 -13.35 -1.23
N SER A 81 8.39 -14.64 -0.93
CA SER A 81 8.79 -15.74 -1.82
C SER A 81 7.95 -15.81 -3.09
N ALA A 82 6.72 -15.30 -3.08
CA ALA A 82 5.88 -15.20 -4.28
C ALA A 82 6.27 -14.03 -5.19
N PHE A 83 7.06 -13.06 -4.69
CA PHE A 83 7.45 -11.84 -5.40
C PHE A 83 8.95 -11.51 -5.24
N PRO A 84 9.87 -12.42 -5.59
CA PRO A 84 11.30 -12.30 -5.26
C PRO A 84 12.02 -11.10 -5.91
N ARG A 85 11.44 -10.50 -6.96
CA ARG A 85 12.04 -9.40 -7.72
C ARG A 85 11.29 -8.07 -7.56
N GLN A 86 10.30 -8.01 -6.66
CA GLN A 86 9.54 -6.78 -6.42
C GLN A 86 10.03 -6.10 -5.15
N ALA A 87 10.24 -4.78 -5.23
CA ALA A 87 10.55 -3.99 -4.05
C ALA A 87 9.34 -3.93 -3.11
N ALA A 88 9.61 -3.83 -1.80
CA ALA A 88 8.57 -3.88 -0.79
C ALA A 88 7.53 -2.77 -1.00
N GLY A 89 7.95 -1.54 -1.28
CA GLY A 89 7.03 -0.41 -1.51
C GLY A 89 6.09 -0.61 -2.68
N ASN A 90 6.56 -1.20 -3.78
CA ASN A 90 5.68 -1.55 -4.90
C ASN A 90 4.58 -2.53 -4.45
N LEU A 91 4.94 -3.51 -3.61
CA LEU A 91 4.00 -4.50 -3.09
C LEU A 91 3.01 -3.89 -2.09
N TYR A 92 3.45 -2.97 -1.22
CA TYR A 92 2.53 -2.24 -0.34
C TYR A 92 1.46 -1.49 -1.13
N LEU A 93 1.86 -0.74 -2.17
CA LEU A 93 0.90 0.00 -3.00
C LEU A 93 -0.07 -0.96 -3.71
N ALA A 94 0.45 -2.01 -4.36
CA ALA A 94 -0.37 -2.94 -5.11
C ALA A 94 -1.34 -3.74 -4.23
N VAL A 95 -0.89 -4.20 -3.06
CA VAL A 95 -1.77 -4.92 -2.11
C VAL A 95 -2.76 -3.97 -1.46
N SER A 96 -2.39 -2.71 -1.19
CA SER A 96 -3.33 -1.69 -0.69
C SER A 96 -4.48 -1.46 -1.67
N ASP A 97 -4.21 -1.33 -2.96
CA ASP A 97 -5.26 -1.17 -3.99
C ASP A 97 -6.16 -2.41 -4.05
N HIS A 98 -5.55 -3.60 -4.05
CA HIS A 98 -6.29 -4.87 -4.02
C HIS A 98 -7.16 -5.00 -2.77
N TRP A 99 -6.63 -4.59 -1.61
CA TRP A 99 -7.36 -4.63 -0.34
C TRP A 99 -8.56 -3.69 -0.34
N HIS A 100 -8.40 -2.47 -0.87
CA HIS A 100 -9.51 -1.54 -1.03
C HIS A 100 -10.62 -2.13 -1.90
N TYR A 101 -10.27 -2.70 -3.06
CA TYR A 101 -11.21 -3.37 -3.96
C TYR A 101 -11.97 -4.54 -3.29
N LEU A 102 -11.27 -5.36 -2.49
CA LEU A 102 -11.91 -6.46 -1.75
C LEU A 102 -12.88 -5.93 -0.68
N LYS A 103 -12.53 -4.82 -0.01
CA LYS A 103 -13.37 -4.19 1.02
C LYS A 103 -14.68 -3.61 0.47
N GLU A 104 -14.72 -3.23 -0.81
CA GLU A 104 -15.98 -2.79 -1.46
C GLU A 104 -17.05 -3.91 -1.47
N HIS A 105 -16.62 -5.17 -1.48
CA HIS A 105 -17.52 -6.34 -1.51
C HIS A 105 -17.66 -7.01 -0.14
N ASN A 106 -16.61 -6.97 0.67
CA ASN A 106 -16.61 -7.50 2.03
C ASN A 106 -15.76 -6.61 2.95
N PRO A 107 -16.39 -5.72 3.73
CA PRO A 107 -15.68 -4.79 4.62
C PRO A 107 -14.80 -5.47 5.68
N ALA A 108 -15.06 -6.74 6.01
CA ALA A 108 -14.33 -7.49 7.03
C ALA A 108 -13.02 -8.11 6.54
N VAL A 109 -12.66 -7.95 5.26
CA VAL A 109 -11.40 -8.48 4.71
C VAL A 109 -10.21 -7.86 5.44
N SER A 110 -9.33 -8.71 5.98
CA SER A 110 -8.10 -8.31 6.66
C SER A 110 -6.97 -7.99 5.66
N ALA A 111 -5.91 -7.35 6.15
CA ALA A 111 -4.70 -7.08 5.37
C ALA A 111 -4.01 -8.38 4.93
N GLU A 112 -4.00 -9.39 5.81
CA GLU A 112 -3.48 -10.73 5.56
C GLU A 112 -4.26 -11.45 4.46
N ASP A 113 -5.60 -11.38 4.49
CA ASP A 113 -6.45 -11.99 3.47
C ASP A 113 -6.25 -11.31 2.11
N ALA A 114 -6.11 -9.98 2.09
CA ALA A 114 -5.81 -9.24 0.87
C ALA A 114 -4.44 -9.61 0.30
N ALA A 115 -3.39 -9.68 1.14
CA ALA A 115 -2.07 -10.10 0.71
C ALA A 115 -2.08 -11.55 0.18
N ARG A 116 -2.76 -12.48 0.85
CA ARG A 116 -2.90 -13.87 0.39
C ARG A 116 -3.62 -13.92 -0.95
N SER A 117 -4.76 -13.25 -1.07
CA SER A 117 -5.55 -13.18 -2.31
C SER A 117 -4.71 -12.62 -3.46
N PHE A 118 -3.96 -11.54 -3.20
CA PHE A 118 -3.06 -10.95 -4.18
C PHE A 118 -1.95 -11.92 -4.61
N ALA A 119 -1.32 -12.61 -3.66
CA ALA A 119 -0.29 -13.61 -3.95
C ALA A 119 -0.82 -14.80 -4.77
N VAL A 120 -2.06 -15.24 -4.53
CA VAL A 120 -2.70 -16.30 -5.32
C VAL A 120 -2.86 -15.88 -6.79
N HIS A 121 -3.28 -14.64 -7.04
CA HIS A 121 -3.57 -14.14 -8.39
C HIS A 121 -2.34 -13.69 -9.16
N TYR A 122 -1.39 -13.02 -8.49
CA TYR A 122 -0.27 -12.32 -9.14
C TYR A 122 1.12 -12.85 -8.76
N GLY A 123 1.22 -13.73 -7.76
CA GLY A 123 2.48 -14.32 -7.34
C GLY A 123 3.05 -15.32 -8.34
N CYS A 124 4.29 -15.74 -8.12
CA CYS A 124 4.94 -16.77 -8.93
C CYS A 124 5.62 -17.86 -8.08
N GLY A 125 5.99 -18.97 -8.72
CA GLY A 125 6.78 -20.04 -8.10
C GLY A 125 6.11 -20.74 -6.91
N ILE A 126 6.94 -21.24 -5.99
CA ILE A 126 6.51 -21.98 -4.80
C ILE A 126 5.63 -21.14 -3.85
N GLY A 127 5.85 -19.83 -3.76
CA GLY A 127 5.05 -18.94 -2.93
C GLY A 127 3.58 -18.87 -3.36
N ARG A 128 3.30 -18.89 -4.67
CA ARG A 128 1.93 -19.01 -5.20
C ARG A 128 1.29 -20.36 -4.88
N TRP A 129 2.09 -21.42 -4.76
CA TRP A 129 1.58 -22.75 -4.47
C TRP A 129 1.19 -22.88 -2.98
N PHE A 130 2.00 -22.33 -2.07
CA PHE A 130 1.70 -22.27 -0.64
C PHE A 130 0.48 -21.40 -0.30
N SER A 131 0.28 -20.28 -1.01
CA SER A 131 -0.88 -19.41 -0.77
C SER A 131 -2.23 -20.06 -1.12
N ARG A 132 -2.24 -21.10 -1.97
CA ARG A 132 -3.43 -21.90 -2.30
C ARG A 132 -3.74 -23.01 -1.28
N PHE A 133 -2.78 -23.38 -0.43
CA PHE A 133 -2.90 -24.51 0.50
C PHE A 133 -3.38 -24.11 1.91
N LEU A 134 -3.45 -22.81 2.20
CA LEU A 134 -3.96 -22.22 3.46
C LEU A 134 -5.41 -21.69 3.32
N LEU A 135 -6.16 -22.19 2.33
CA LEU A 135 -7.61 -22.03 2.17
C LEU A 135 -8.32 -23.22 2.84
#